data_AF-A0A7R9TZ44-F1
#
_entry.id   AF-A0A7R9TZ44-F1
#
_cell.length_a   1.000
_cell.length_b   1.000
_cell.length_c   1.000
_cell.angle_alpha   90.00
_cell.angle_beta   90.00
_cell.angle_gamma   90.00
#
_symmetry.space_group_name_H-M   'P 1'
#
loop_
_entity.id
_entity.type
_entity.pdbx_description
1 polymer ?
#
loop_
_entity_poly.entity_id
_entity_poly.type
_entity_poly.pdbx_seq_one_letter_code
_entity_poly.pdbx_strand_id
1 'polypeptide(L)'
;ANASANAGGGYGAPYGGTAGGDNSSLRDAQDALQRAKDEYDAKQAKFDAGVQGYRKADAELQRLKAEGYSKDDPEAVRWFQERDKADAFLTKGQDIVKDAKSEVERLQALVDAKERESSQPSS
;
A
#
# COMPACT_ATOMS: atom_id res chain seq x y z
N ALA A 1 -44.63 3.39 -25.32
CA ALA A 1 -44.52 3.93 -23.96
C ALA A 1 -44.86 2.83 -22.97
N ASN A 2 -43.90 2.33 -22.20
CA ASN A 2 -44.17 2.00 -20.81
C ASN A 2 -42.87 2.03 -20.00
N ALA A 3 -42.94 2.67 -18.85
CA ALA A 3 -41.82 3.10 -18.04
C ALA A 3 -41.36 2.01 -17.05
N SER A 4 -40.05 1.98 -16.86
CA SER A 4 -39.31 1.86 -15.60
C SER A 4 -39.87 1.02 -14.45
N ALA A 5 -39.11 0.00 -14.07
CA ALA A 5 -38.82 -0.30 -12.67
C ALA A 5 -37.35 -0.75 -12.54
N ASN A 6 -36.57 0.10 -11.87
CA ASN A 6 -35.21 -0.15 -11.38
C ASN A 6 -35.31 -0.69 -9.93
N ALA A 7 -34.20 -1.26 -9.44
CA ALA A 7 -33.90 -1.83 -8.13
C ALA A 7 -34.27 -3.31 -7.99
N GLY A 8 -33.37 -4.21 -7.60
CA GLY A 8 -32.03 -4.08 -7.03
C GLY A 8 -31.75 -5.35 -6.21
N GLY A 9 -30.48 -5.72 -6.07
CA GLY A 9 -30.06 -6.79 -5.14
C GLY A 9 -29.80 -8.16 -5.80
N GLY A 10 -28.75 -8.25 -6.61
CA GLY A 10 -28.19 -9.53 -7.04
C GLY A 10 -27.11 -10.01 -6.08
N TYR A 11 -27.47 -10.44 -4.88
CA TYR A 11 -26.68 -11.42 -4.12
C TYR A 11 -27.10 -12.79 -4.63
N GLY A 12 -26.34 -13.31 -5.59
CA GLY A 12 -26.61 -14.60 -6.19
C GLY A 12 -25.44 -15.00 -7.06
N ALA A 13 -24.51 -15.74 -6.47
CA ALA A 13 -23.45 -16.42 -7.20
C ALA A 13 -24.05 -17.28 -8.32
N PRO A 14 -23.55 -17.21 -9.57
CA PRO A 14 -23.81 -18.26 -10.53
C PRO A 14 -22.74 -19.34 -10.36
N TYR A 15 -23.06 -20.38 -9.60
CA TYR A 15 -22.49 -21.70 -9.83
C TYR A 15 -22.98 -22.17 -11.20
N GLY A 16 -22.08 -22.20 -12.19
CA GLY A 16 -22.40 -22.64 -13.54
C GLY A 16 -21.26 -22.43 -14.51
N GLY A 17 -20.23 -23.26 -14.41
CA GLY A 17 -19.09 -23.25 -15.34
C GLY A 17 -18.21 -24.47 -15.15
N THR A 18 -18.59 -25.60 -15.74
CA THR A 18 -17.73 -26.79 -15.86
C THR A 18 -16.70 -26.53 -16.97
N ALA A 19 -15.59 -25.86 -16.63
CA ALA A 19 -14.38 -25.80 -17.44
C ALA A 19 -13.17 -25.40 -16.57
N GLY A 20 -12.27 -26.35 -16.30
CA GLY A 20 -10.89 -26.11 -15.83
C GLY A 20 -10.74 -25.75 -14.35
N GLY A 21 -10.39 -26.74 -13.52
CA GLY A 21 -10.09 -26.58 -12.08
C GLY A 21 -8.89 -25.69 -11.75
N ASP A 22 -8.29 -25.05 -12.74
CA ASP A 22 -7.03 -24.32 -12.61
C ASP A 22 -7.23 -22.80 -12.70
N ASN A 23 -8.29 -22.34 -13.39
CA ASN A 23 -8.50 -20.92 -13.71
C ASN A 23 -9.02 -20.09 -12.53
N SER A 24 -9.73 -20.73 -11.58
CA SER A 24 -10.06 -20.09 -10.30
C SER A 24 -8.81 -19.80 -9.48
N SER A 25 -7.81 -20.69 -9.50
CA SER A 25 -6.57 -20.50 -8.73
C SER A 25 -5.67 -19.40 -9.28
N LEU A 26 -5.61 -19.24 -10.62
CA LEU A 26 -4.89 -18.13 -11.25
C LEU A 26 -5.57 -16.79 -10.98
N ARG A 27 -6.91 -16.74 -11.12
CA ARG A 27 -7.68 -15.53 -10.83
C ARG A 27 -7.57 -15.13 -9.36
N ASP A 28 -7.63 -16.09 -8.44
CA ASP A 28 -7.43 -15.84 -7.01
C ASP A 28 -6.03 -15.28 -6.72
N ALA A 29 -5.00 -15.80 -7.39
CA ALA A 29 -3.63 -15.29 -7.27
C ALA A 29 -3.49 -13.86 -7.84
N GLN A 30 -4.13 -13.56 -8.97
CA GLN A 30 -4.17 -12.22 -9.56
C GLN A 30 -4.91 -11.22 -8.65
N ASP A 31 -6.04 -11.62 -8.08
CA ASP A 31 -6.79 -10.80 -7.13
C ASP A 31 -6.00 -10.57 -5.83
N ALA A 32 -5.26 -11.56 -5.33
CA ALA A 32 -4.37 -11.41 -4.18
C ALA A 32 -3.20 -10.45 -4.49
N LEU A 33 -2.58 -10.60 -5.66
CA LEU A 33 -1.51 -9.70 -6.11
C LEU A 33 -2.00 -8.26 -6.22
N GLN A 34 -3.20 -8.02 -6.75
CA GLN A 34 -3.74 -6.67 -6.85
C GLN A 34 -3.94 -6.05 -5.47
N ARG A 35 -4.51 -6.79 -4.52
CA ARG A 35 -4.64 -6.30 -3.13
C ARG A 35 -3.29 -5.97 -2.50
N ALA A 36 -2.28 -6.81 -2.73
CA ALA A 36 -0.93 -6.55 -2.22
C ALA A 36 -0.30 -5.30 -2.84
N LYS A 37 -0.52 -5.03 -4.13
CA LYS A 37 -0.08 -3.80 -4.80
C LYS A 37 -0.76 -2.58 -4.18
N ASP A 38 -2.08 -2.63 -4.02
CA ASP A 38 -2.85 -1.53 -3.42
C ASP A 38 -2.39 -1.26 -1.97
N GLU A 39 -2.12 -2.31 -1.19
CA GLU A 39 -1.58 -2.20 0.16
C GLU A 39 -0.16 -1.62 0.20
N TYR A 40 0.71 -2.05 -0.72
CA TYR A 40 2.05 -1.52 -0.86
C TYR A 40 2.00 -0.02 -1.20
N ASP A 41 1.18 0.38 -2.17
CA ASP A 41 1.03 1.78 -2.56
C ASP A 41 0.49 2.64 -1.41
N ALA A 42 -0.48 2.13 -0.65
CA ALA A 42 -1.01 2.81 0.53
C ALA A 42 0.06 2.98 1.64
N LYS A 43 0.86 1.94 1.89
CA LYS A 43 1.96 1.97 2.87
C LYS A 43 3.07 2.93 2.42
N GLN A 44 3.45 2.89 1.15
CA GLN A 44 4.43 3.79 0.55
C GLN A 44 3.98 5.25 0.64
N ALA A 45 2.73 5.56 0.27
CA ALA A 45 2.20 6.92 0.36
C ALA A 45 2.22 7.46 1.80
N LYS A 46 1.91 6.60 2.79
CA LYS A 46 2.01 6.97 4.21
C LYS A 46 3.45 7.20 4.66
N PHE A 47 4.38 6.36 4.19
CA PHE A 47 5.81 6.53 4.45
C PHE A 47 6.31 7.87 3.88
N ASP A 48 5.97 8.19 2.63
CA ASP A 48 6.35 9.43 1.97
C ASP A 48 5.79 10.66 2.68
N ALA A 49 4.55 10.59 3.18
CA ALA A 49 3.98 11.64 4.02
C ALA A 49 4.80 11.85 5.30
N GLY A 50 5.28 10.77 5.93
CA GLY A 50 6.21 10.82 7.06
C GLY A 50 7.53 11.51 6.71
N VAL A 51 8.08 11.24 5.51
CA VAL A 51 9.33 11.84 5.03
C VAL A 51 9.16 13.35 4.87
N GLN A 52 8.04 13.79 4.30
CA GLN A 52 7.74 15.21 4.18
C GLN A 52 7.56 15.89 5.54
N GLY A 53 6.92 15.20 6.50
CA GLY A 53 6.79 15.67 7.88
C GLY A 53 8.14 15.88 8.55
N TYR A 54 9.05 14.90 8.45
CA TYR A 54 10.41 15.00 8.95
C TYR A 54 11.16 16.18 8.33
N ARG A 55 11.14 16.30 6.99
CA ARG A 55 11.80 17.40 6.26
C ARG A 55 11.30 18.76 6.68
N LYS A 56 9.98 18.91 6.88
CA LYS A 56 9.38 20.15 7.35
C LYS A 56 9.86 20.51 8.75
N ALA A 57 9.82 19.56 9.68
CA ALA A 57 10.27 19.78 11.05
C ALA A 57 11.76 20.15 11.11
N ASP A 58 12.61 19.47 10.33
CA ASP A 58 14.03 19.78 10.25
C ASP A 58 14.29 21.18 9.65
N ALA A 59 13.56 21.56 8.59
CA ALA A 59 13.69 22.89 8.00
C ALA A 59 13.29 24.01 8.98
N GLU A 60 12.23 23.84 9.77
CA GLU A 60 11.81 24.81 10.78
C GLU A 60 12.83 24.92 11.93
N LEU A 61 13.42 23.81 12.36
CA LEU A 61 14.50 23.82 13.34
C LEU A 61 15.73 24.58 12.83
N GLN A 62 16.10 24.39 11.57
CA GLN A 62 17.20 25.13 10.95
C GLN A 62 16.89 26.64 10.85
N ARG A 63 15.64 27.00 10.51
CA ARG A 63 15.17 28.39 10.47
C ARG A 63 15.28 29.05 11.85
N LEU A 64 14.74 28.42 12.89
CA LEU A 64 14.79 28.93 14.27
C LEU A 64 16.23 29.11 14.75
N LYS A 65 17.11 28.15 14.43
CA LYS A 65 18.55 28.26 14.74
C LYS A 65 19.19 29.45 14.04
N ALA A 66 18.86 29.70 12.77
CA ALA A 66 19.39 30.83 12.00
C ALA A 66 18.90 32.19 12.52
N GLU A 67 17.69 32.23 13.08
CA GLU A 67 17.09 33.41 13.72
C GLU A 67 17.59 33.63 15.16
N GLY A 68 18.43 32.73 15.69
CA GLY A 68 19.05 32.86 17.01
C GLY A 68 18.18 32.39 18.18
N TYR A 69 17.09 31.66 17.90
CA TYR A 69 16.27 31.07 18.96
C TYR A 69 17.06 30.03 19.75
N SER A 70 16.86 30.01 21.07
CA SER A 70 17.41 28.97 21.93
C SER A 70 16.74 27.63 21.61
N LYS A 71 17.49 26.53 21.77
CA LYS A 71 16.94 25.16 21.71
C LYS A 71 15.81 24.90 22.73
N ASP A 72 15.78 25.69 23.79
CA ASP A 72 14.78 25.60 24.87
C ASP A 72 13.56 26.49 24.59
N ASP A 73 13.56 27.21 23.46
CA ASP A 73 12.39 27.97 23.02
C ASP A 73 11.20 27.01 22.80
N PRO A 74 9.98 27.36 23.25
CA PRO A 74 8.81 26.50 23.10
C PRO A 74 8.54 26.07 21.65
N GLU A 75 8.83 26.93 20.67
CA GLU A 75 8.66 26.61 19.25
C GLU A 75 9.71 25.60 18.79
N ALA A 76 10.98 25.79 19.19
CA ALA A 76 12.06 24.85 18.89
C ALA A 76 11.78 23.47 19.51
N VAL A 77 11.37 23.42 20.77
CA VAL A 77 11.00 22.19 21.47
C VAL A 77 9.86 21.45 20.75
N ARG A 78 8.83 22.19 20.29
CA ARG A 78 7.73 21.59 19.53
C ARG A 78 8.24 20.93 18.24
N TRP A 79 9.09 21.61 17.48
CA TRP A 79 9.61 21.05 16.22
C TRP A 79 10.58 19.88 16.44
N PHE A 80 11.37 19.88 17.52
CA PHE A 80 12.16 18.71 17.90
C PHE A 80 11.27 17.49 18.15
N GLN A 81 10.19 17.67 18.91
CA GLN A 81 9.23 16.57 19.16
C GLN A 81 8.58 16.06 17.88
N GLU A 82 8.18 16.95 16.96
CA GLU A 82 7.61 16.53 15.68
C GLU A 82 8.62 15.81 14.79
N ARG A 83 9.87 16.27 14.75
CA ARG A 83 10.96 15.60 14.02
C ARG A 83 11.20 14.20 14.58
N ASP A 84 11.30 14.06 15.90
CA ASP A 84 11.60 12.79 16.56
C ASP A 84 10.43 11.79 16.42
N LYS A 85 9.17 12.27 16.46
CA LYS A 85 7.99 11.45 16.13
C LYS A 85 8.04 10.95 14.69
N ALA A 86 8.37 11.84 13.73
CA ALA A 86 8.48 11.47 12.33
C ALA A 86 9.61 10.46 12.10
N ASP A 87 10.77 10.66 12.72
CA ASP A 87 11.92 9.75 12.64
C ASP A 87 11.59 8.35 13.17
N ALA A 88 10.93 8.27 14.32
CA ALA A 88 10.46 7.00 14.89
C ALA A 88 9.42 6.30 13.99
N PHE A 89 8.53 7.07 13.35
CA PHE A 89 7.59 6.55 12.37
C PHE A 89 8.31 6.01 11.13
N LEU A 90 9.29 6.76 10.60
CA LEU A 90 10.04 6.39 9.40
C LEU A 90 10.87 5.12 9.60
N THR A 91 11.54 4.98 10.74
CA THR A 91 12.31 3.77 11.06
C THR A 91 11.44 2.51 10.96
N LYS A 92 10.26 2.52 11.57
CA LYS A 92 9.32 1.38 11.50
C LYS A 92 8.65 1.27 10.14
N GLY A 93 8.35 2.40 9.50
CA GLY A 93 7.67 2.46 8.21
C GLY A 93 8.50 1.87 7.09
N GLN A 94 9.83 2.03 7.13
CA GLN A 94 10.73 1.49 6.12
C GLN A 94 10.68 -0.04 6.07
N ASP A 95 10.69 -0.71 7.23
CA ASP A 95 10.56 -2.17 7.30
C ASP A 95 9.19 -2.63 6.80
N ILE A 96 8.10 -1.95 7.19
CA ILE A 96 6.73 -2.25 6.74
C ILE A 96 6.58 -2.16 5.22
N VAL A 97 7.15 -1.12 4.60
CA VAL A 97 7.12 -0.93 3.15
C VAL A 97 7.94 -2.00 2.44
N LYS A 98 9.11 -2.34 3.00
CA LYS A 98 9.96 -3.41 2.46
C LYS A 98 9.25 -4.77 2.49
N ASP A 99 8.63 -5.11 3.61
CA ASP A 99 7.88 -6.36 3.75
C ASP A 99 6.69 -6.42 2.77
N ALA A 100 5.95 -5.32 2.63
CA ALA A 100 4.85 -5.24 1.67
C ALA A 100 5.33 -5.41 0.22
N LYS A 101 6.49 -4.81 -0.12
CA LYS A 101 7.09 -4.98 -1.44
C LYS A 101 7.49 -6.44 -1.70
N SER A 102 8.11 -7.10 -0.73
CA SER A 102 8.47 -8.51 -0.86
C SER A 102 7.24 -9.41 -1.04
N GLU A 103 6.11 -9.08 -0.43
CA GLU A 103 4.86 -9.82 -0.65
C GLU A 103 4.30 -9.61 -2.08
N VAL A 104 4.36 -8.38 -2.61
CA VAL A 104 4.01 -8.11 -4.01
C VAL A 104 4.89 -8.94 -4.96
N GLU A 105 6.20 -8.99 -4.72
CA GLU A 105 7.15 -9.77 -5.52
C GLU A 105 6.84 -11.28 -5.46
N ARG A 106 6.52 -11.79 -4.26
CA ARG A 106 6.14 -13.19 -4.06
C ARG A 106 4.85 -13.55 -4.81
N LEU A 107 3.82 -12.71 -4.70
CA LEU A 107 2.54 -12.95 -5.37
C LEU A 107 2.66 -12.79 -6.88
N GLN A 108 3.51 -11.89 -7.37
CA GLN A 108 3.80 -11.78 -8.79
C GLN A 108 4.46 -13.05 -9.32
N ALA A 109 5.44 -13.60 -8.62
CA ALA A 109 6.08 -14.87 -9.00
C ALA A 109 5.08 -16.04 -9.00
N LEU A 110 4.11 -16.05 -8.08
CA LEU A 110 3.05 -17.06 -8.04
C LEU A 110 2.12 -16.94 -9.26
N VAL A 111 1.70 -15.72 -9.61
CA VAL A 111 0.88 -15.47 -10.81
C VAL A 111 1.64 -15.93 -12.05
N ASP A 112 2.90 -15.53 -12.21
CA ASP A 112 3.73 -15.92 -13.35
C ASP A 112 3.88 -17.45 -13.46
N ALA A 113 4.03 -18.15 -12.33
CA ALA A 113 4.10 -19.62 -12.30
C ALA A 113 2.78 -20.26 -12.74
N LYS A 114 1.64 -19.74 -12.26
CA LYS A 114 0.30 -20.23 -12.60
C LYS A 114 -0.05 -19.98 -14.06
N GLU A 115 0.35 -18.83 -14.61
CA GLU A 115 0.19 -18.53 -16.04
C GLU A 115 0.98 -19.51 -16.91
N ARG A 116 2.21 -19.86 -16.49
CA ARG A 116 3.02 -20.88 -17.18
C ARG A 116 2.38 -22.26 -17.13
N GLU A 117 1.90 -22.71 -15.97
CA GLU A 117 1.18 -23.99 -15.81
C GLU A 117 -0.04 -24.06 -16.74
N SER A 118 -0.83 -22.97 -16.81
CA SER A 118 -2.02 -22.90 -17.67
C SER A 118 -1.71 -22.88 -19.18
N SER A 119 -0.47 -22.53 -19.55
CA SER A 119 -0.01 -22.43 -20.94
C SER A 119 0.68 -23.71 -21.44
N GLN A 120 0.90 -24.72 -20.59
CA GLN A 120 1.51 -25.98 -21.03
C GLN A 120 0.45 -26.89 -21.68
N PRO A 121 0.67 -27.39 -22.92
CA PRO A 121 -0.24 -28.36 -23.52
C PRO A 121 -0.14 -29.69 -22.79
N SER A 122 -1.27 -30.22 -22.34
CA SER A 122 -1.39 -31.57 -21.79
C SER A 122 -0.86 -32.57 -22.82
N SER A 123 0.21 -33.31 -22.47
CA SER A 123 0.81 -34.35 -23.31
C SER A 123 -0.02 -35.63 -23.35
#